data_AF-A0A5J4X1X0-F1
#
_entry.id   AF-A0A5J4X1X0-F1
#
_cell.length_a   1.000
_cell.length_b   1.000
_cell.length_c   1.000
_cell.angle_alpha   90.00
_cell.angle_beta   90.00
_cell.angle_gamma   90.00
#
_symmetry.space_group_name_H-M   'P 1'
#
loop_
_entity.id
_entity.type
_entity.pdbx_description
1 polymer ?
#
loop_
_entity_poly.entity_id
_entity_poly.type
_entity_poly.pdbx_seq_one_letter_code
_entity_poly.pdbx_strand_id
1 'polypeptide(L)'
;MTKFIDTFNHIVNTYTYHEELEGKTGQYWLFNLYGELNNESMTLDLLLINDGTEQHVMYVSNVQKLTGVLICPYCYDYVTILSDNNKRANEYFNTYVEKCKSSTHEPQILLHDVPMPICSAILNHPTTEYIMAYGLMDQFKAWRGFITYDFETLSDQVMKNITDQTTLLSQLSKLSIASTEVFPNQDKSYELVNRYYTLLDELSENYQEQFENYGLQSNSSFVHLWLALTFESAEQIYQCMNYDDENILFDKCVKVLGWNSSRFDITLLWDTLDCELWTMGVPIGDLSNTKSITVTHKKSYMKFQFVDAENLFGPMTLKACVKDYGDKSEHKDVFPYQIINSKNWNKVLMKTQPFDCEDFKSQLKGGYSITKDEYDQYLIDFKTFINRLEYLKYYKINDTEIMVKSIMNLIDTFEQFNNDVLHYISIASCAYATKHYSTYFTSKFNLESEKQTYYSDFDINADYSNPNPKAKPFELTAGYRKNKCNHYKQQDYKAG
;
A
#
# COMPACT_ATOMS: atom_id res chain seq x y z
N MET A 1 14.96 2.15 -50.83
CA MET A 1 14.92 2.97 -49.61
C MET A 1 16.17 2.78 -48.75
N THR A 2 16.47 1.56 -48.29
CA THR A 2 17.62 1.25 -47.41
C THR A 2 18.96 1.77 -47.94
N LYS A 3 19.31 1.47 -49.21
CA LYS A 3 20.55 1.97 -49.82
C LYS A 3 20.65 3.51 -49.88
N PHE A 4 19.52 4.22 -49.97
CA PHE A 4 19.49 5.68 -49.95
C PHE A 4 19.71 6.22 -48.53
N ILE A 5 19.04 5.62 -47.55
CA ILE A 5 19.18 5.95 -46.12
C ILE A 5 20.61 5.76 -45.65
N ASP A 6 21.22 4.61 -45.98
CA ASP A 6 22.60 4.29 -45.58
C ASP A 6 23.64 5.20 -46.25
N THR A 7 23.37 5.65 -47.49
CA THR A 7 24.29 6.50 -48.25
C THR A 7 24.24 7.95 -47.80
N PHE A 8 23.07 8.46 -47.41
CA PHE A 8 22.87 9.87 -47.07
C PHE A 8 22.68 10.13 -45.57
N ASN A 9 22.67 9.10 -44.72
CA ASN A 9 22.41 9.20 -43.27
C ASN A 9 21.11 9.96 -42.93
N HIS A 10 20.02 9.60 -43.62
CA HIS A 10 18.70 10.21 -43.38
C HIS A 10 17.72 9.22 -42.76
N ILE A 11 16.90 9.69 -41.81
CA ILE A 11 15.71 8.99 -41.35
C ILE A 11 14.54 9.49 -42.20
N VAL A 12 13.86 8.60 -42.92
CA VAL A 12 12.75 8.99 -43.80
C VAL A 12 11.41 8.67 -43.15
N ASN A 13 10.64 9.72 -42.85
CA ASN A 13 9.27 9.61 -42.34
C ASN A 13 8.30 9.80 -43.50
N THR A 14 7.29 8.94 -43.60
CA THR A 14 6.26 9.04 -44.63
C THR A 14 4.90 9.19 -43.98
N TYR A 15 4.19 10.27 -44.32
CA TYR A 15 2.87 10.63 -43.82
C TYR A 15 1.81 10.36 -44.88
N THR A 16 0.60 9.99 -44.47
CA THR A 16 -0.56 9.87 -45.36
C THR A 16 -1.81 10.45 -44.70
N TYR A 17 -2.77 10.88 -45.51
CA TYR A 17 -4.09 11.27 -45.02
C TYR A 17 -4.93 10.02 -44.73
N HIS A 18 -5.60 10.00 -43.57
CA HIS A 18 -6.53 8.95 -43.19
C HIS A 18 -7.91 9.56 -42.91
N GLU A 19 -8.94 9.11 -43.64
CA GLU A 19 -10.33 9.41 -43.32
C GLU A 19 -10.83 8.42 -42.27
N GLU A 20 -11.36 8.91 -41.14
CA GLU A 20 -12.13 8.06 -40.21
C GLU A 20 -13.56 7.89 -40.72
N LEU A 21 -14.09 6.67 -40.64
CA LEU A 21 -15.51 6.40 -40.85
C LEU A 21 -16.33 7.15 -39.78
N GLU A 22 -17.36 7.87 -40.24
CA GLU A 22 -18.39 8.57 -39.45
C GLU A 22 -17.95 9.86 -38.71
N GLY A 23 -18.10 11.00 -39.40
CA GLY A 23 -18.48 12.26 -38.76
C GLY A 23 -17.37 13.13 -38.15
N LYS A 24 -16.09 12.78 -38.30
CA LYS A 24 -14.95 13.64 -37.93
C LYS A 24 -14.08 13.99 -39.13
N THR A 25 -13.49 15.18 -39.12
CA THR A 25 -12.48 15.64 -40.10
C THR A 25 -11.27 14.72 -40.07
N GLY A 26 -10.90 14.11 -41.20
CA GLY A 26 -9.71 13.26 -41.32
C GLY A 26 -8.41 13.99 -40.96
N GLN A 27 -7.35 13.21 -40.70
CA GLN A 27 -6.07 13.73 -40.19
C GLN A 27 -4.88 13.08 -40.94
N TYR A 28 -3.72 13.73 -40.92
CA TYR A 28 -2.47 13.18 -41.48
C TYR A 28 -1.67 12.44 -40.42
N TRP A 29 -1.35 11.18 -40.68
CA TRP A 29 -0.71 10.26 -39.73
C TRP A 29 0.59 9.71 -40.31
N LEU A 30 1.53 9.36 -39.45
CA LEU A 30 2.75 8.67 -39.88
C LEU A 30 2.38 7.26 -40.37
N PHE A 31 2.67 6.98 -41.64
CA PHE A 31 2.38 5.71 -42.30
C PHE A 31 3.54 4.74 -42.18
N ASN A 32 4.77 5.19 -42.48
CA ASN A 32 5.98 4.38 -42.37
C ASN A 32 7.20 5.22 -41.96
N LEU A 33 8.11 4.61 -41.22
CA LEU A 33 9.40 5.17 -40.83
C LEU A 33 10.53 4.25 -41.31
N TYR A 34 11.55 4.82 -41.94
CA TYR A 34 12.72 4.08 -42.41
C TYR A 34 14.03 4.70 -41.88
N GLY A 35 14.81 3.92 -41.12
CA GLY A 35 16.12 4.30 -40.56
C GLY A 35 16.26 3.97 -39.07
N GLU A 36 17.49 3.91 -38.55
CA GLU A 36 17.78 3.82 -37.11
C GLU A 36 18.15 5.19 -36.55
N LEU A 37 17.66 5.52 -35.35
CA LEU A 37 17.90 6.80 -34.67
C LEU A 37 19.34 6.87 -34.15
N ASN A 38 20.18 7.62 -34.86
CA ASN A 38 21.52 8.01 -34.39
C ASN A 38 21.56 9.53 -34.18
N ASN A 39 22.30 10.02 -33.18
CA ASN A 39 22.35 11.45 -32.80
C ASN A 39 22.81 12.42 -33.93
N GLU A 40 23.27 11.91 -35.07
CA GLU A 40 23.78 12.68 -36.22
C GLU A 40 22.91 12.57 -37.49
N SER A 41 21.80 11.81 -37.47
CA SER A 41 20.97 11.58 -38.66
C SER A 41 20.00 12.73 -38.92
N MET A 42 19.87 13.17 -40.18
CA MET A 42 18.89 14.18 -40.60
C MET A 42 17.54 13.55 -40.94
N THR A 43 16.43 14.17 -40.56
CA THR A 43 15.08 13.69 -40.90
C THR A 43 14.63 14.21 -42.27
N LEU A 44 14.12 13.32 -43.11
CA LEU A 44 13.45 13.63 -44.38
C LEU A 44 11.98 13.26 -44.27
N ASP A 45 11.12 14.26 -44.13
CA ASP A 45 9.68 14.06 -44.00
C ASP A 45 8.99 14.15 -45.36
N LEU A 46 8.25 13.11 -45.72
CA LEU A 46 7.55 12.97 -47.00
C LEU A 46 6.06 12.77 -46.77
N LEU A 47 5.21 13.40 -47.59
CA LEU A 47 3.78 13.20 -47.62
C LEU A 47 3.41 12.42 -48.89
N LEU A 48 2.72 11.30 -48.71
CA LEU A 48 2.11 10.52 -49.77
C LEU A 48 0.65 10.95 -49.95
N ILE A 49 0.30 11.35 -51.17
CA ILE A 49 -1.07 11.65 -51.58
C ILE A 49 -1.42 10.72 -52.74
N ASN A 50 -2.54 10.01 -52.60
CA ASN A 50 -3.05 9.12 -53.64
C ASN A 50 -4.43 9.63 -54.06
N ASP A 51 -4.61 9.96 -55.34
CA ASP A 51 -5.89 10.40 -55.89
C ASP A 51 -6.73 9.24 -56.48
N GLY A 52 -6.25 8.00 -56.31
CA GLY A 52 -6.86 6.78 -56.83
C GLY A 52 -6.29 6.34 -58.18
N THR A 53 -5.55 7.21 -58.88
CA THR A 53 -4.95 6.94 -60.19
C THR A 53 -3.44 7.17 -60.22
N GLU A 54 -2.94 8.18 -59.51
CA GLU A 54 -1.53 8.51 -59.40
C GLU A 54 -1.12 8.70 -57.93
N GLN A 55 0.15 8.40 -57.63
CA GLN A 55 0.75 8.64 -56.33
C GLN A 55 1.69 9.84 -56.42
N HIS A 56 1.42 10.86 -55.62
CA HIS A 56 2.28 12.03 -55.47
C HIS A 56 3.06 11.94 -54.16
N VAL A 57 4.35 12.25 -54.23
CA VAL A 57 5.25 12.35 -53.08
C VAL A 57 5.68 13.80 -52.94
N MET A 58 5.41 14.40 -51.78
CA MET A 58 5.78 15.78 -51.47
C MET A 58 6.72 15.83 -50.28
N TYR A 59 7.63 16.80 -50.25
CA TYR A 59 8.45 17.07 -49.07
C TYR A 59 7.64 17.88 -48.04
N VAL A 60 7.72 17.50 -46.77
CA VAL A 60 7.04 18.17 -45.65
C VAL A 60 8.04 19.04 -44.90
N SER A 61 7.86 20.35 -44.99
CA SER A 61 8.73 21.31 -44.29
C SER A 61 8.35 21.54 -42.83
N ASN A 62 7.13 21.16 -42.42
CA ASN A 62 6.65 21.29 -41.05
C ASN A 62 5.64 20.18 -40.72
N VAL A 63 6.14 19.10 -40.10
CA VAL A 63 5.34 17.94 -39.70
C VAL A 63 4.26 18.31 -38.67
N GLN A 64 4.59 19.15 -37.70
CA GLN A 64 3.67 19.51 -36.61
C GLN A 64 2.43 20.24 -37.14
N LYS A 65 2.59 21.09 -38.17
CA LYS A 65 1.49 21.77 -38.85
C LYS A 65 0.68 20.81 -39.74
N LEU A 66 1.32 19.80 -40.31
CA LEU A 66 0.66 18.79 -41.14
C LEU A 66 -0.21 17.85 -40.28
N THR A 67 0.32 17.34 -39.17
CA THR A 67 -0.37 16.40 -38.28
C THR A 67 -1.29 17.09 -37.28
N GLY A 68 -1.15 18.40 -37.10
CA GLY A 68 -1.88 19.16 -36.08
C GLY A 68 -1.45 18.78 -34.66
N VAL A 69 -0.22 18.29 -34.47
CA VAL A 69 0.31 17.89 -33.16
C VAL A 69 1.58 18.68 -32.85
N LEU A 70 1.58 19.36 -31.72
CA LEU A 70 2.73 20.07 -31.15
C LEU A 70 3.45 19.16 -30.15
N ILE A 71 4.76 19.01 -30.31
CA ILE A 71 5.63 18.21 -29.43
C ILE A 71 6.75 19.12 -28.93
N CYS A 72 6.99 19.13 -27.61
CA CYS A 72 8.05 19.95 -27.03
C CYS A 72 9.42 19.52 -27.58
N PRO A 73 10.23 20.42 -28.17
CA PRO A 73 11.49 20.05 -28.81
C PRO A 73 12.63 19.77 -27.83
N TYR A 74 12.44 19.99 -26.53
CA TYR A 74 13.50 19.82 -25.51
C TYR A 74 13.35 18.51 -24.72
N CYS A 75 12.13 18.19 -24.26
CA CYS A 75 11.89 16.95 -23.51
C CYS A 75 11.30 15.82 -24.35
N TYR A 76 10.69 16.13 -25.51
CA TYR A 76 9.93 15.18 -26.33
C TYR A 76 8.76 14.45 -25.62
N ASP A 77 8.51 14.72 -24.33
CA ASP A 77 7.48 14.08 -23.52
C ASP A 77 6.14 14.83 -23.49
N TYR A 78 6.16 16.14 -23.74
CA TYR A 78 4.95 16.96 -23.68
C TYR A 78 4.37 17.16 -25.09
N VAL A 79 3.16 16.63 -25.28
CA VAL A 79 2.44 16.63 -26.55
C VAL A 79 1.09 17.33 -26.39
N THR A 80 0.70 18.13 -27.38
CA THR A 80 -0.60 18.81 -27.43
C THR A 80 -1.10 18.85 -28.86
N ILE A 81 -2.43 18.79 -29.04
CA ILE A 81 -3.04 18.96 -30.36
C ILE A 81 -3.13 20.45 -30.67
N LEU A 82 -2.60 20.84 -31.82
CA LEU A 82 -2.71 22.19 -32.38
C LEU A 82 -4.19 22.49 -32.61
N SER A 83 -4.73 23.41 -31.82
CA SER A 83 -6.14 23.79 -31.91
C SER A 83 -6.28 25.18 -32.51
N ASP A 84 -7.06 25.30 -33.58
CA ASP A 84 -7.43 26.60 -34.17
C ASP A 84 -8.47 27.34 -33.31
N ASN A 85 -9.27 26.60 -32.53
CA ASN A 85 -10.36 27.15 -31.70
C ASN A 85 -9.92 27.44 -30.26
N ASN A 86 -8.97 26.66 -29.71
CA ASN A 86 -8.53 26.78 -28.32
C ASN A 86 -7.11 27.38 -28.22
N LYS A 87 -7.02 28.70 -28.37
CA LYS A 87 -5.76 29.45 -28.26
C LYS A 87 -5.00 29.22 -26.94
N ARG A 88 -5.72 28.96 -25.84
CA ARG A 88 -5.12 28.68 -24.52
C ARG A 88 -4.28 27.41 -24.51
N ALA A 89 -4.69 26.37 -25.23
CA ALA A 89 -3.91 25.12 -25.31
C ALA A 89 -2.52 25.38 -25.93
N ASN A 90 -2.48 26.18 -27.00
CA ASN A 90 -1.23 26.56 -27.66
C ASN A 90 -0.37 27.48 -26.76
N GLU A 91 -0.99 28.38 -26.00
CA GLU A 91 -0.30 29.24 -25.02
C GLU A 91 0.32 28.43 -23.86
N TYR A 92 -0.39 27.42 -23.34
CA TYR A 92 0.14 26.52 -22.32
C TYR A 92 1.32 25.70 -22.84
N PHE A 93 1.21 25.20 -24.08
CA PHE A 93 2.30 24.50 -24.72
C PHE A 93 3.54 25.39 -24.86
N ASN A 94 3.39 26.62 -25.36
CA ASN A 94 4.52 27.56 -25.48
C ASN A 94 5.13 27.92 -24.12
N THR A 95 4.30 28.11 -23.09
CA THR A 95 4.76 28.37 -21.71
C THR A 95 5.55 27.19 -21.16
N TYR A 96 5.10 25.95 -21.43
CA TYR A 96 5.82 24.74 -21.07
C TYR A 96 7.16 24.65 -21.79
N VAL A 97 7.21 24.90 -23.11
CA VAL A 97 8.44 24.87 -23.91
C VAL A 97 9.49 25.86 -23.38
N GLU A 98 9.10 27.09 -23.03
CA GLU A 98 10.02 28.09 -22.46
C GLU A 98 10.57 27.66 -21.09
N LYS A 99 9.72 27.06 -20.24
CA LYS A 99 10.19 26.47 -18.97
C LYS A 99 11.15 25.31 -19.22
N CYS A 100 10.80 24.42 -20.15
CA CYS A 100 11.59 23.24 -20.50
C CYS A 100 12.97 23.60 -21.08
N LYS A 101 13.05 24.70 -21.84
CA LYS A 101 14.30 25.26 -22.37
C LYS A 101 15.27 25.69 -21.27
N SER A 102 14.75 26.16 -20.14
CA SER A 102 15.55 26.64 -18.99
C SER A 102 15.97 25.54 -18.01
N SER A 103 15.38 24.34 -18.10
CA SER A 103 15.75 23.20 -17.27
C SER A 103 16.84 22.36 -17.94
N THR A 104 17.90 22.03 -17.20
CA THR A 104 18.88 20.98 -17.56
C THR A 104 18.26 19.60 -17.36
N HIS A 105 17.21 19.28 -18.09
CA HIS A 105 16.64 17.95 -18.14
C HIS A 105 17.38 17.14 -19.20
N GLU A 106 18.16 16.15 -18.75
CA GLU A 106 18.40 14.94 -19.52
C GLU A 106 17.49 13.83 -18.97
N PRO A 107 16.26 13.67 -19.46
CA PRO A 107 15.52 12.44 -19.26
C PRO A 107 15.85 11.52 -20.42
N GLN A 108 16.90 10.71 -20.29
CA GLN A 108 17.00 9.50 -21.10
C GLN A 108 16.01 8.49 -20.52
N ILE A 109 14.74 8.59 -20.90
CA ILE A 109 13.81 7.47 -20.73
C ILE A 109 14.14 6.49 -21.86
N LEU A 110 14.99 5.50 -21.55
CA LEU A 110 15.15 4.33 -22.39
C LEU A 110 13.87 3.51 -22.28
N LEU A 111 12.95 3.70 -23.22
CA LEU A 111 11.82 2.80 -23.38
C LEU A 111 12.39 1.41 -23.71
N HIS A 112 11.96 0.38 -22.98
CA HIS A 112 12.36 -0.98 -23.28
C HIS A 112 11.85 -1.38 -24.68
N ASP A 113 12.71 -2.01 -25.48
CA ASP A 113 12.37 -2.52 -26.83
C ASP A 113 11.27 -3.60 -26.85
N VAL A 114 10.84 -4.05 -25.67
CA VAL A 114 9.81 -5.06 -25.48
C VAL A 114 8.68 -4.45 -24.63
N PRO A 115 7.41 -4.60 -25.02
CA PRO A 115 6.28 -4.21 -24.18
C PRO A 115 6.39 -4.91 -22.83
N MET A 116 6.70 -4.16 -21.77
CA MET A 116 6.63 -4.73 -20.43
C MET A 116 5.16 -4.96 -20.09
N PRO A 117 4.77 -6.18 -19.71
CA PRO A 117 3.47 -6.37 -19.08
C PRO A 117 3.43 -5.47 -17.84
N ILE A 118 2.35 -4.71 -17.68
CA ILE A 118 2.12 -3.88 -16.49
C ILE A 118 1.86 -4.83 -15.33
N CYS A 119 2.91 -5.43 -14.77
CA CYS A 119 2.81 -6.34 -13.64
C CYS A 119 3.54 -5.76 -12.42
N SER A 120 3.18 -4.53 -12.06
CA SER A 120 3.74 -3.84 -10.89
C SER A 120 3.56 -4.65 -9.61
N ALA A 121 2.49 -5.43 -9.49
CA ALA A 121 2.22 -6.27 -8.32
C ALA A 121 3.31 -7.32 -8.04
N ILE A 122 3.87 -7.94 -9.08
CA ILE A 122 4.96 -8.93 -8.95
C ILE A 122 6.30 -8.21 -8.84
N LEU A 123 6.53 -7.19 -9.69
CA LEU A 123 7.82 -6.49 -9.75
C LEU A 123 8.12 -5.60 -8.53
N ASN A 124 7.08 -5.26 -7.74
CA ASN A 124 7.21 -4.50 -6.50
C ASN A 124 7.31 -5.39 -5.24
N HIS A 125 7.20 -6.72 -5.39
CA HIS A 125 7.36 -7.67 -4.29
C HIS A 125 8.69 -8.43 -4.46
N PRO A 126 9.78 -8.05 -3.76
CA PRO A 126 11.12 -8.59 -4.02
C PRO A 126 11.23 -10.11 -3.92
N THR A 127 10.51 -10.70 -2.94
CA THR A 127 10.42 -12.15 -2.71
C THR A 127 9.70 -12.85 -3.87
N THR A 128 8.48 -12.44 -4.22
CA THR A 128 7.73 -13.03 -5.33
C THR A 128 8.44 -12.84 -6.67
N GLU A 129 9.01 -11.66 -6.93
CA GLU A 129 9.84 -11.43 -8.12
C GLU A 129 11.01 -12.42 -8.17
N TYR A 130 11.59 -12.81 -7.03
CA TYR A 130 12.74 -13.72 -6.98
C TYR A 130 12.27 -15.12 -7.34
N ILE A 131 11.32 -15.61 -6.55
CA ILE A 131 10.78 -16.96 -6.65
C ILE A 131 10.26 -17.20 -8.07
N MET A 132 9.57 -16.21 -8.67
CA MET A 132 9.10 -16.30 -10.04
C MET A 132 10.24 -16.29 -11.07
N ALA A 133 11.23 -15.40 -10.93
CA ALA A 133 12.36 -15.30 -11.88
C ALA A 133 13.23 -16.57 -11.93
N TYR A 134 13.25 -17.35 -10.86
CA TYR A 134 13.99 -18.61 -10.74
C TYR A 134 13.11 -19.85 -10.93
N GLY A 135 11.80 -19.70 -11.18
CA GLY A 135 10.88 -20.81 -11.39
C GLY A 135 10.61 -21.64 -10.13
N LEU A 136 10.68 -21.03 -8.95
CA LEU A 136 10.55 -21.67 -7.63
C LEU A 136 9.17 -21.46 -6.99
N MET A 137 8.14 -21.17 -7.80
CA MET A 137 6.81 -20.78 -7.29
C MET A 137 6.11 -21.84 -6.43
N ASP A 138 6.55 -23.09 -6.51
CA ASP A 138 6.17 -24.19 -5.63
C ASP A 138 6.62 -23.96 -4.17
N GLN A 139 7.65 -23.14 -3.94
CA GLN A 139 8.17 -22.79 -2.62
C GLN A 139 7.50 -21.54 -2.03
N PHE A 140 6.62 -20.85 -2.76
CA PHE A 140 5.96 -19.64 -2.27
C PHE A 140 5.21 -19.91 -0.95
N LYS A 141 5.42 -19.04 0.04
CA LYS A 141 4.68 -19.01 1.30
C LYS A 141 4.34 -17.56 1.60
N ALA A 142 3.11 -17.30 2.04
CA ALA A 142 2.72 -15.95 2.42
C ALA A 142 3.34 -15.59 3.77
N TRP A 143 3.66 -14.31 3.97
CA TRP A 143 4.02 -13.79 5.28
C TRP A 143 2.84 -13.92 6.25
N ARG A 144 3.11 -14.41 7.47
CA ARG A 144 2.08 -14.72 8.50
C ARG A 144 2.32 -14.02 9.83
N GLY A 145 3.45 -13.34 9.98
CA GLY A 145 3.84 -12.68 11.23
C GLY A 145 3.35 -11.24 11.30
N PHE A 146 2.53 -10.90 12.29
CA PHE A 146 2.04 -9.54 12.45
C PHE A 146 1.75 -9.23 13.91
N ILE A 147 1.53 -7.95 14.19
CA ILE A 147 1.16 -7.47 15.51
C ILE A 147 -0.18 -6.76 15.36
N THR A 148 -1.14 -7.09 16.20
CA THR A 148 -2.37 -6.30 16.34
C THR A 148 -2.27 -5.45 17.59
N TYR A 149 -2.86 -4.25 17.60
CA TYR A 149 -2.81 -3.36 18.75
C TYR A 149 -4.08 -2.53 18.90
N ASP A 150 -4.32 -2.06 20.12
CA ASP A 150 -5.45 -1.19 20.45
C ASP A 150 -5.12 -0.29 21.66
N PHE A 151 -5.58 0.96 21.62
CA PHE A 151 -5.38 1.97 22.67
C PHE A 151 -6.66 2.25 23.43
N GLU A 152 -6.57 2.36 24.76
CA GLU A 152 -7.61 3.03 25.54
C GLU A 152 -7.16 4.45 25.86
N THR A 153 -8.11 5.39 25.87
CA THR A 153 -7.82 6.80 26.12
C THR A 153 -8.64 7.35 27.27
N LEU A 154 -8.08 8.36 27.94
CA LEU A 154 -8.81 9.20 28.87
C LEU A 154 -9.41 10.38 28.12
N SER A 155 -10.69 10.67 28.38
CA SER A 155 -11.40 11.78 27.74
C SER A 155 -11.67 12.90 28.73
N ASP A 156 -10.93 14.00 28.57
CA ASP A 156 -11.16 15.22 29.33
C ASP A 156 -12.10 16.14 28.55
N GLN A 157 -13.30 16.40 29.08
CA GLN A 157 -14.21 17.38 28.50
C GLN A 157 -13.66 18.79 28.73
N VAL A 158 -13.34 19.50 27.64
CA VAL A 158 -12.74 20.84 27.69
C VAL A 158 -13.74 21.92 27.22
N MET A 159 -14.60 21.60 26.24
CA MET A 159 -15.59 22.53 25.67
C MET A 159 -15.01 23.92 25.35
N LYS A 160 -13.90 23.94 24.61
CA LYS A 160 -13.14 25.17 24.29
C LYS A 160 -13.32 25.56 22.83
N ASN A 161 -13.79 26.78 22.57
CA ASN A 161 -13.76 27.34 21.22
C ASN A 161 -12.30 27.64 20.84
N ILE A 162 -11.79 26.95 19.82
CA ILE A 162 -10.48 27.20 19.24
C ILE A 162 -10.59 28.35 18.24
N THR A 163 -11.65 28.37 17.45
CA THR A 163 -12.02 29.43 16.52
C THR A 163 -13.54 29.66 16.57
N ASP A 164 -14.03 30.68 15.88
CA ASP A 164 -15.48 30.94 15.74
C ASP A 164 -16.23 29.78 15.05
N GLN A 165 -15.51 28.87 14.38
CA GLN A 165 -16.07 27.72 13.65
C GLN A 165 -15.62 26.36 14.21
N THR A 166 -14.77 26.33 15.23
CA THR A 166 -14.18 25.08 15.75
C THR A 166 -14.23 25.05 17.27
N THR A 167 -14.95 24.07 17.81
CA THR A 167 -15.03 23.81 19.25
C THR A 167 -14.35 22.48 19.56
N LEU A 168 -13.34 22.52 20.43
CA LEU A 168 -12.73 21.35 21.04
C LEU A 168 -13.65 20.82 22.14
N LEU A 169 -14.31 19.70 21.86
CA LEU A 169 -15.23 19.07 22.81
C LEU A 169 -14.47 18.35 23.92
N SER A 170 -13.51 17.50 23.54
CA SER A 170 -12.69 16.73 24.47
C SER A 170 -11.24 16.65 24.02
N GLN A 171 -10.35 16.52 24.99
CA GLN A 171 -8.94 16.22 24.79
C GLN A 171 -8.66 14.80 25.24
N LEU A 172 -8.00 14.02 24.38
CA LEU A 172 -7.69 12.62 24.63
C LEU A 172 -6.24 12.48 25.11
N SER A 173 -6.01 11.58 26.04
CA SER A 173 -4.68 11.17 26.48
C SER A 173 -4.60 9.64 26.62
N LYS A 174 -3.40 9.09 26.50
CA LYS A 174 -3.17 7.63 26.46
C LYS A 174 -3.43 7.04 27.85
N LEU A 175 -4.31 6.03 27.97
CA LEU A 175 -4.55 5.30 29.22
C LEU A 175 -3.78 3.99 29.24
N SER A 176 -3.94 3.21 28.17
CA SER A 176 -3.35 1.89 28.04
C SER A 176 -3.19 1.49 26.58
N ILE A 177 -2.33 0.52 26.34
CA ILE A 177 -2.16 -0.16 25.07
C ILE A 177 -2.18 -1.66 25.31
N ALA A 178 -2.89 -2.38 24.45
CA ALA A 178 -2.74 -3.83 24.32
C ALA A 178 -2.18 -4.15 22.94
N SER A 179 -1.45 -5.27 22.85
CA SER A 179 -1.08 -5.85 21.57
C SER A 179 -1.05 -7.36 21.62
N THR A 180 -1.39 -7.99 20.50
CA THR A 180 -1.22 -9.43 20.28
C THR A 180 -0.19 -9.61 19.17
N GLU A 181 0.93 -10.22 19.51
CA GLU A 181 2.02 -10.54 18.60
C GLU A 181 1.86 -11.98 18.10
N VAL A 182 1.89 -12.16 16.79
CA VAL A 182 1.66 -13.44 16.14
C VAL A 182 2.97 -14.03 15.67
N PHE A 183 3.37 -15.14 16.28
CA PHE A 183 4.57 -15.90 15.95
C PHE A 183 4.18 -17.11 15.09
N PRO A 184 4.41 -17.06 13.76
CA PRO A 184 4.04 -18.15 12.88
C PRO A 184 5.02 -19.32 12.97
N ASN A 185 4.50 -20.53 12.80
CA ASN A 185 5.27 -21.76 12.66
C ASN A 185 5.28 -22.24 11.20
N GLN A 186 6.22 -23.13 10.87
CA GLN A 186 6.36 -23.67 9.51
C GLN A 186 5.13 -24.46 9.02
N ASP A 187 4.35 -25.03 9.94
CA ASP A 187 3.14 -25.81 9.65
C ASP A 187 1.86 -24.96 9.55
N LYS A 188 2.00 -23.62 9.47
CA LYS A 188 0.93 -22.60 9.49
C LYS A 188 0.20 -22.45 10.82
N SER A 189 0.56 -23.22 11.86
CA SER A 189 0.15 -22.88 13.23
C SER A 189 0.83 -21.60 13.69
N TYR A 190 0.38 -21.03 14.80
CA TYR A 190 0.96 -19.81 15.34
C TYR A 190 0.80 -19.76 16.86
N GLU A 191 1.72 -19.07 17.50
CA GLU A 191 1.68 -18.74 18.92
C GLU A 191 1.35 -17.25 19.09
N LEU A 192 0.62 -16.93 20.16
CA LEU A 192 0.21 -15.57 20.49
C LEU A 192 0.92 -15.11 21.75
N VAL A 193 1.51 -13.93 21.68
CA VAL A 193 2.05 -13.23 22.85
C VAL A 193 1.27 -11.94 23.04
N ASN A 194 0.53 -11.89 24.14
CA ASN A 194 -0.26 -10.72 24.52
C ASN A 194 0.55 -9.81 25.44
N ARG A 195 0.57 -8.52 25.14
CA ARG A 195 1.17 -7.48 25.98
C ARG A 195 0.13 -6.44 26.35
N TYR A 196 0.28 -5.88 27.55
CA TYR A 196 -0.60 -4.83 28.04
C TYR A 196 0.20 -3.88 28.92
N TYR A 197 0.12 -2.58 28.62
CA TYR A 197 0.75 -1.51 29.38
C TYR A 197 -0.24 -0.38 29.62
N THR A 198 -0.06 0.32 30.72
CA THR A 198 -0.93 1.37 31.21
C THR A 198 -0.14 2.51 31.83
N LEU A 199 -0.82 3.61 32.13
CA LEU A 199 -0.29 4.67 32.98
C LEU A 199 0.15 4.22 34.38
N LEU A 200 -0.36 3.09 34.91
CA LEU A 200 0.09 2.57 36.20
C LEU A 200 1.49 1.97 36.12
N ASP A 201 1.85 1.42 34.96
CA ASP A 201 3.17 0.83 34.76
C ASP A 201 4.24 1.92 34.86
N GLU A 202 3.95 3.13 34.38
CA GLU A 202 4.81 4.32 34.53
C GLU A 202 5.09 4.70 36.00
N LEU A 203 4.22 4.27 36.93
CA LEU A 203 4.34 4.52 38.35
C LEU A 203 5.03 3.38 39.11
N SER A 204 5.39 2.28 38.44
CA SER A 204 5.99 1.11 39.09
C SER A 204 7.47 1.35 39.45
N GLU A 205 7.93 0.75 40.55
CA GLU A 205 9.31 0.93 41.04
C GLU A 205 10.37 0.42 40.03
N ASN A 206 10.02 -0.61 39.26
CA ASN A 206 10.92 -1.24 38.29
C ASN A 206 10.86 -0.58 36.89
N TYR A 207 10.04 0.46 36.72
CA TYR A 207 9.78 1.04 35.41
C TYR A 207 11.03 1.66 34.78
N GLN A 208 11.84 2.37 35.58
CA GLN A 208 13.08 3.00 35.10
C GLN A 208 14.14 1.96 34.74
N GLU A 209 14.25 0.87 35.50
CA GLU A 209 15.17 -0.23 35.18
C GLU A 209 14.85 -0.85 33.82
N GLN A 210 13.56 -1.02 33.49
CA GLN A 210 13.14 -1.52 32.19
C GLN A 210 13.60 -0.59 31.06
N PHE A 211 13.51 0.72 31.23
CA PHE A 211 13.96 1.68 30.21
C PHE A 211 15.47 1.68 30.02
N GLU A 212 16.23 1.64 31.12
CA GLU A 212 17.69 1.57 31.09
C GLU A 212 18.16 0.33 30.32
N ASN A 213 17.49 -0.82 30.51
CA ASN A 213 17.80 -2.06 29.80
C ASN A 213 17.64 -1.93 28.27
N TYR A 214 16.67 -1.14 27.79
CA TYR A 214 16.43 -0.89 26.36
C TYR A 214 17.13 0.36 25.84
N GLY A 215 17.84 1.12 26.68
CA GLY A 215 18.49 2.37 26.29
C GLY A 215 17.50 3.50 25.97
N LEU A 216 16.32 3.49 26.60
CA LEU A 216 15.33 4.56 26.48
C LEU A 216 15.65 5.72 27.44
N GLN A 217 15.19 6.93 27.11
CA GLN A 217 15.35 8.09 27.98
C GLN A 217 14.44 7.98 29.20
N SER A 218 14.84 8.55 30.33
CA SER A 218 14.09 8.47 31.60
C SER A 218 12.69 9.11 31.57
N ASN A 219 12.40 9.93 30.56
CA ASN A 219 11.11 10.59 30.32
C ASN A 219 10.28 9.91 29.21
N SER A 220 10.71 8.76 28.70
CA SER A 220 9.94 7.98 27.73
C SER A 220 8.60 7.51 28.35
N SER A 221 7.62 7.24 27.50
CA SER A 221 6.30 6.75 27.92
C SER A 221 6.21 5.22 27.83
N PHE A 222 5.16 4.62 28.38
CA PHE A 222 4.95 3.16 28.28
C PHE A 222 4.86 2.67 26.83
N VAL A 223 4.48 3.56 25.91
CA VAL A 223 4.45 3.28 24.47
C VAL A 223 5.86 3.08 23.91
N HIS A 224 6.87 3.81 24.40
CA HIS A 224 8.26 3.58 23.96
C HIS A 224 8.75 2.21 24.39
N LEU A 225 8.45 1.80 25.63
CA LEU A 225 8.80 0.47 26.11
C LEU A 225 8.08 -0.62 25.31
N TRP A 226 6.80 -0.42 25.03
CA TRP A 226 6.04 -1.31 24.15
C TRP A 226 6.69 -1.42 22.76
N LEU A 227 7.09 -0.29 22.14
CA LEU A 227 7.79 -0.29 20.84
C LEU A 227 9.13 -1.03 20.91
N ALA A 228 9.93 -0.82 21.94
CA ALA A 228 11.22 -1.51 22.11
C ALA A 228 11.03 -3.03 22.19
N LEU A 229 10.09 -3.49 23.01
CA LEU A 229 9.78 -4.91 23.20
C LEU A 229 9.18 -5.54 21.95
N THR A 230 8.26 -4.85 21.29
CA THR A 230 7.68 -5.34 20.05
C THR A 230 8.73 -5.44 18.95
N PHE A 231 9.72 -4.54 18.89
CA PHE A 231 10.82 -4.66 17.91
C PHE A 231 11.65 -5.93 18.12
N GLU A 232 11.88 -6.36 19.37
CA GLU A 232 12.52 -7.66 19.63
C GLU A 232 11.66 -8.82 19.15
N SER A 233 10.35 -8.77 19.43
CA SER A 233 9.39 -9.74 18.90
C SER A 233 9.38 -9.76 17.37
N ALA A 234 9.49 -8.59 16.72
CA ALA A 234 9.54 -8.47 15.27
C ALA A 234 10.75 -9.18 14.66
N GLU A 235 11.90 -9.11 15.32
CA GLU A 235 13.10 -9.84 14.90
C GLU A 235 12.92 -11.36 15.01
N GLN A 236 12.27 -11.82 16.08
CA GLN A 236 11.95 -13.25 16.26
C GLN A 236 10.92 -13.72 15.23
N ILE A 237 9.84 -12.97 15.03
CA ILE A 237 8.83 -13.23 13.99
C ILE A 237 9.50 -13.33 12.61
N TYR A 238 10.45 -12.45 12.31
CA TYR A 238 11.19 -12.50 11.05
C TYR A 238 12.02 -13.76 10.90
N GLN A 239 12.68 -14.21 11.97
CA GLN A 239 13.45 -15.45 11.95
C GLN A 239 12.55 -16.68 11.72
N CYS A 240 11.34 -16.71 12.28
CA CYS A 240 10.39 -17.82 12.10
C CYS A 240 9.97 -18.02 10.64
N MET A 241 9.95 -16.96 9.83
CA MET A 241 9.44 -16.98 8.46
C MET A 241 10.52 -17.10 7.38
N ASN A 242 11.80 -17.14 7.73
CA ASN A 242 12.89 -17.26 6.76
C ASN A 242 12.72 -18.50 5.86
N TYR A 243 13.14 -18.37 4.60
CA TYR A 243 13.26 -19.50 3.69
C TYR A 243 14.54 -20.29 4.00
N ASP A 244 14.57 -21.58 3.63
CA ASP A 244 15.78 -22.39 3.72
C ASP A 244 16.87 -21.87 2.76
N ASP A 245 16.46 -21.33 1.61
CA ASP A 245 17.35 -20.62 0.70
C ASP A 245 17.52 -19.16 1.16
N GLU A 246 18.72 -18.83 1.64
CA GLU A 246 19.10 -17.49 2.11
C GLU A 246 18.99 -16.40 1.03
N ASN A 247 18.90 -16.77 -0.25
CA ASN A 247 18.69 -15.81 -1.34
C ASN A 247 17.23 -15.36 -1.46
N ILE A 248 16.28 -16.10 -0.86
CA ILE A 248 14.87 -15.75 -0.79
C ILE A 248 14.62 -15.00 0.52
N LEU A 249 14.60 -13.68 0.43
CA LEU A 249 14.41 -12.82 1.60
C LEU A 249 13.02 -12.19 1.59
N PHE A 250 12.35 -12.22 2.73
CA PHE A 250 11.27 -11.30 3.03
C PHE A 250 11.84 -9.91 3.33
N ASP A 251 11.02 -8.90 3.07
CA ASP A 251 11.29 -7.56 3.57
C ASP A 251 11.36 -7.59 5.10
N LYS A 252 12.36 -6.92 5.69
CA LYS A 252 12.47 -6.75 7.15
C LYS A 252 11.42 -5.77 7.65
N CYS A 253 10.15 -6.15 7.55
CA CYS A 253 9.01 -5.31 7.84
C CYS A 253 7.87 -6.14 8.44
N VAL A 254 7.46 -5.81 9.67
CA VAL A 254 6.30 -6.41 10.34
C VAL A 254 5.15 -5.41 10.30
N LYS A 255 3.96 -5.87 9.90
CA LYS A 255 2.75 -5.03 9.97
C LYS A 255 2.24 -4.94 11.41
N VAL A 256 1.92 -3.70 11.80
CA VAL A 256 1.31 -3.38 13.08
C VAL A 256 -0.09 -2.84 12.80
N LEU A 257 -1.11 -3.63 13.14
CA LEU A 257 -2.48 -3.49 12.67
C LEU A 257 -3.41 -3.08 13.82
N GLY A 258 -3.99 -1.89 13.72
CA GLY A 258 -5.02 -1.42 14.65
C GLY A 258 -6.33 -1.20 13.92
N TRP A 259 -7.47 -1.47 14.56
CA TRP A 259 -8.78 -1.36 13.94
C TRP A 259 -9.29 0.09 13.93
N ASN A 260 -9.54 0.68 12.76
CA ASN A 260 -9.89 2.10 12.62
C ASN A 260 -8.81 3.02 13.23
N SER A 261 -7.54 2.59 13.12
CA SER A 261 -6.38 3.24 13.72
C SER A 261 -5.86 4.44 12.91
N SER A 262 -6.15 4.50 11.61
CA SER A 262 -5.68 5.55 10.69
C SER A 262 -6.06 6.98 11.11
N ARG A 263 -7.17 7.10 11.84
CA ARG A 263 -7.73 8.38 12.29
C ARG A 263 -7.42 8.68 13.75
N PHE A 264 -7.18 7.66 14.56
CA PHE A 264 -7.23 7.77 16.01
C PHE A 264 -5.91 7.37 16.65
N ASP A 265 -5.54 6.09 16.55
CA ASP A 265 -4.39 5.55 17.27
C ASP A 265 -3.05 6.06 16.75
N ILE A 266 -2.91 6.22 15.43
CA ILE A 266 -1.66 6.70 14.82
C ILE A 266 -1.33 8.11 15.32
N THR A 267 -2.33 8.96 15.52
CA THR A 267 -2.13 10.31 16.07
C THR A 267 -1.63 10.26 17.51
N LEU A 268 -2.09 9.29 18.30
CA LEU A 268 -1.62 9.07 19.68
C LEU A 268 -0.19 8.51 19.73
N LEU A 269 0.29 7.89 18.66
CA LEU A 269 1.64 7.34 18.59
C LEU A 269 2.69 8.36 18.14
N TRP A 270 2.29 9.47 17.50
CA TRP A 270 3.17 10.34 16.72
C TRP A 270 4.43 10.82 17.46
N ASP A 271 4.29 11.19 18.73
CA ASP A 271 5.37 11.65 19.61
C ASP A 271 6.34 10.54 20.05
N THR A 272 6.01 9.27 19.77
CA THR A 272 6.80 8.09 20.16
C THR A 272 7.42 7.35 18.98
N LEU A 273 7.01 7.65 17.74
CA LEU A 273 7.48 6.96 16.53
C LEU A 273 8.86 7.44 16.04
N ASP A 274 9.44 8.47 16.64
CA ASP A 274 10.78 8.98 16.34
C ASP A 274 11.55 9.23 17.64
N CYS A 275 12.66 8.51 17.84
CA CYS A 275 13.50 8.63 19.04
C CYS A 275 14.96 8.27 18.72
N GLU A 276 15.82 8.08 19.72
CA GLU A 276 17.22 7.70 19.50
C GLU A 276 17.38 6.30 18.90
N LEU A 277 16.44 5.38 19.13
CA LEU A 277 16.52 3.97 18.73
C LEU A 277 15.85 3.66 17.38
N TRP A 278 14.81 4.40 17.01
CA TRP A 278 14.08 4.22 15.75
C TRP A 278 13.71 5.56 15.13
N THR A 279 13.39 5.55 13.84
CA THR A 279 13.00 6.76 13.12
C THR A 279 11.72 6.60 12.33
N MET A 280 10.90 7.64 12.36
CA MET A 280 9.66 7.71 11.60
C MET A 280 9.94 8.09 10.14
N GLY A 281 9.50 7.24 9.22
CA GLY A 281 9.50 7.55 7.79
C GLY A 281 8.37 8.52 7.40
N VAL A 282 8.38 8.95 6.15
CA VAL A 282 7.32 9.84 5.63
C VAL A 282 5.98 9.08 5.65
N PRO A 283 4.94 9.61 6.34
CA PRO A 283 3.61 9.02 6.33
C PRO A 283 3.01 8.97 4.93
N ILE A 284 2.31 7.88 4.60
CA ILE A 284 1.57 7.76 3.35
C ILE A 284 0.12 8.18 3.61
N GLY A 285 -0.37 9.14 2.83
CA GLY A 285 -1.72 9.70 2.96
C GLY A 285 -1.67 11.16 3.40
N ASP A 286 -2.78 11.65 3.93
CA ASP A 286 -2.86 12.98 4.53
C ASP A 286 -2.88 12.88 6.07
N LEU A 287 -2.62 13.99 6.76
CA LEU A 287 -2.61 14.04 8.24
C LEU A 287 -3.96 13.65 8.88
N SER A 288 -5.07 13.73 8.14
CA SER A 288 -6.40 13.38 8.64
C SER A 288 -6.81 11.93 8.37
N ASN A 289 -6.15 11.27 7.41
CA ASN A 289 -6.36 9.89 6.98
C ASN A 289 -5.00 9.29 6.59
N THR A 290 -4.15 9.07 7.59
CA THR A 290 -2.85 8.45 7.37
C THR A 290 -3.06 6.96 7.06
N LYS A 291 -2.70 6.54 5.85
CA LYS A 291 -2.89 5.17 5.37
C LYS A 291 -1.84 4.21 5.91
N SER A 292 -0.61 4.71 6.09
CA SER A 292 0.50 3.92 6.59
C SER A 292 1.59 4.82 7.17
N ILE A 293 2.21 4.39 8.27
CA ILE A 293 3.46 4.96 8.78
C ILE A 293 4.48 3.84 8.89
N THR A 294 5.68 4.08 8.37
CA THR A 294 6.81 3.16 8.54
C THR A 294 7.75 3.69 9.61
N VAL A 295 8.09 2.87 10.60
CA VAL A 295 9.09 3.18 11.62
C VAL A 295 10.24 2.20 11.48
N THR A 296 11.47 2.70 11.39
CA THR A 296 12.66 1.86 11.18
C THR A 296 13.55 1.89 12.40
N HIS A 297 13.83 0.72 12.98
CA HIS A 297 14.81 0.57 14.04
C HIS A 297 16.21 0.83 13.47
N LYS A 298 16.95 1.78 14.08
CA LYS A 298 18.20 2.31 13.50
C LYS A 298 19.33 1.30 13.47
N LYS A 299 19.37 0.37 14.44
CA LYS A 299 20.44 -0.62 14.57
C LYS A 299 20.21 -1.86 13.72
N SER A 300 19.02 -2.47 13.82
CA SER A 300 18.74 -3.72 13.11
C SER A 300 18.10 -3.54 11.73
N TYR A 301 17.70 -2.31 11.39
CA TYR A 301 16.95 -1.97 10.18
C TYR A 301 15.60 -2.69 10.05
N MET A 302 15.12 -3.32 11.13
CA MET A 302 13.77 -3.85 11.20
C MET A 302 12.75 -2.72 11.10
N LYS A 303 11.68 -2.92 10.34
CA LYS A 303 10.65 -1.94 10.12
C LYS A 303 9.33 -2.38 10.73
N PHE A 304 8.63 -1.43 11.32
CA PHE A 304 7.20 -1.53 11.52
C PHE A 304 6.47 -0.75 10.45
N GLN A 305 5.40 -1.34 9.94
CA GLN A 305 4.45 -0.64 9.11
C GLN A 305 3.10 -0.61 9.81
N PHE A 306 2.77 0.54 10.39
CA PHE A 306 1.47 0.80 10.99
C PHE A 306 0.43 0.96 9.89
N VAL A 307 -0.59 0.12 9.89
CA VAL A 307 -1.66 0.14 8.88
C VAL A 307 -3.00 -0.10 9.56
N ASP A 308 -4.03 0.56 9.06
CA ASP A 308 -5.39 0.30 9.52
C ASP A 308 -5.89 -1.06 9.04
N ALA A 309 -6.28 -1.93 9.98
CA ALA A 309 -6.83 -3.24 9.67
C ALA A 309 -8.11 -3.15 8.84
N GLU A 310 -8.90 -2.08 8.98
CA GLU A 310 -10.14 -1.85 8.21
C GLU A 310 -9.85 -1.79 6.70
N ASN A 311 -8.64 -1.38 6.29
CA ASN A 311 -8.26 -1.37 4.87
C ASN A 311 -8.23 -2.78 4.24
N LEU A 312 -8.06 -3.83 5.06
CA LEU A 312 -8.00 -5.22 4.60
C LEU A 312 -9.39 -5.89 4.50
N PHE A 313 -10.41 -5.31 5.11
CA PHE A 313 -11.77 -5.88 5.12
C PHE A 313 -12.82 -4.94 4.48
N GLY A 314 -12.48 -3.67 4.31
CA GLY A 314 -13.43 -2.63 3.94
C GLY A 314 -14.12 -2.02 5.17
N PRO A 315 -14.92 -0.95 4.98
CA PRO A 315 -15.48 -0.18 6.08
C PRO A 315 -16.50 -1.00 6.90
N MET A 316 -16.10 -1.47 8.08
CA MET A 316 -16.94 -2.26 8.97
C MET A 316 -16.44 -2.23 10.43
N THR A 317 -17.31 -2.62 11.35
CA THR A 317 -16.93 -2.74 12.77
C THR A 317 -16.13 -4.03 13.01
N LEU A 318 -15.24 -4.01 14.00
CA LEU A 318 -14.51 -5.23 14.42
C LEU A 318 -15.47 -6.39 14.73
N LYS A 319 -16.58 -6.10 15.42
CA LYS A 319 -17.63 -7.10 15.73
C LYS A 319 -18.22 -7.75 14.47
N ALA A 320 -18.43 -6.97 13.41
CA ALA A 320 -18.90 -7.51 12.13
C ALA A 320 -17.81 -8.33 11.43
N CYS A 321 -16.57 -7.85 11.45
CA CYS A 321 -15.43 -8.58 10.87
C CYS A 321 -15.23 -9.95 11.53
N VAL A 322 -15.21 -10.04 12.86
CA VAL A 322 -15.07 -11.31 13.59
C VAL A 322 -16.21 -12.27 13.24
N LYS A 323 -17.45 -11.77 13.11
CA LYS A 323 -18.60 -12.58 12.73
C LYS A 323 -18.49 -13.15 11.30
N ASP A 324 -18.00 -12.34 10.37
CA ASP A 324 -18.00 -12.67 8.94
C ASP A 324 -16.72 -13.43 8.52
N TYR A 325 -15.58 -13.13 9.15
CA TYR A 325 -14.25 -13.63 8.78
C TYR A 325 -13.51 -14.35 9.91
N GLY A 326 -13.91 -14.20 11.17
CA GLY A 326 -13.22 -14.75 12.34
C GLY A 326 -13.81 -16.05 12.87
N ASP A 327 -13.53 -16.35 14.14
CA ASP A 327 -14.16 -17.46 14.85
C ASP A 327 -15.56 -17.03 15.35
N LYS A 328 -16.59 -17.81 15.03
CA LYS A 328 -17.97 -17.53 15.43
C LYS A 328 -18.21 -17.68 16.94
N SER A 329 -17.29 -18.31 17.66
CA SER A 329 -17.32 -18.45 19.12
C SER A 329 -16.72 -17.23 19.84
N GLU A 330 -15.87 -16.46 19.15
CA GLU A 330 -15.31 -15.22 19.67
C GLU A 330 -16.35 -14.09 19.61
N HIS A 331 -16.29 -13.19 20.58
CA HIS A 331 -17.16 -12.02 20.61
C HIS A 331 -16.41 -10.80 21.13
N LYS A 332 -16.80 -9.64 20.60
CA LYS A 332 -16.32 -8.35 21.08
C LYS A 332 -17.10 -7.96 22.34
N ASP A 333 -16.35 -7.72 23.41
CA ASP A 333 -16.86 -7.28 24.71
C ASP A 333 -17.24 -5.78 24.71
N VAL A 334 -17.66 -5.27 25.88
CA VAL A 334 -18.10 -3.88 26.05
C VAL A 334 -17.34 -3.17 27.18
N PHE A 335 -16.93 -1.92 26.94
CA PHE A 335 -16.26 -1.08 27.94
C PHE A 335 -16.78 0.37 27.91
N PRO A 336 -17.02 1.02 29.07
CA PRO A 336 -17.52 2.38 29.12
C PRO A 336 -16.39 3.42 29.09
N TYR A 337 -16.23 4.08 27.94
CA TYR A 337 -15.12 5.02 27.67
C TYR A 337 -15.36 6.47 28.13
N GLN A 338 -16.61 6.91 28.36
CA GLN A 338 -16.90 8.34 28.64
C GLN A 338 -16.81 8.73 30.11
N ILE A 339 -16.83 7.77 31.03
CA ILE A 339 -16.83 8.04 32.47
C ILE A 339 -15.43 8.17 33.07
N ILE A 340 -14.40 7.80 32.30
CA ILE A 340 -12.99 7.79 32.72
C ILE A 340 -12.25 8.99 32.11
N ASN A 341 -11.61 9.78 32.97
CA ASN A 341 -10.88 11.00 32.58
C ASN A 341 -9.59 11.15 33.40
N SER A 342 -8.76 12.15 33.07
CA SER A 342 -7.44 12.35 33.69
C SER A 342 -7.48 12.52 35.21
N LYS A 343 -8.61 12.94 35.78
CA LYS A 343 -8.76 13.22 37.21
C LYS A 343 -9.28 12.03 38.01
N ASN A 344 -10.01 11.10 37.38
CA ASN A 344 -10.73 10.05 38.10
C ASN A 344 -10.28 8.62 37.74
N TRP A 345 -9.45 8.45 36.72
CA TRP A 345 -9.17 7.13 36.13
C TRP A 345 -8.75 6.09 37.16
N ASN A 346 -7.78 6.40 38.03
CA ASN A 346 -7.26 5.47 39.02
C ASN A 346 -8.36 5.06 40.01
N LYS A 347 -9.10 6.04 40.54
CA LYS A 347 -10.20 5.79 41.47
C LYS A 347 -11.32 4.95 40.83
N VAL A 348 -11.60 5.15 39.54
CA VAL A 348 -12.64 4.41 38.83
C VAL A 348 -12.19 2.98 38.54
N LEU A 349 -10.98 2.79 38.00
CA LEU A 349 -10.47 1.47 37.60
C LEU A 349 -10.18 0.55 38.80
N MET A 350 -9.85 1.10 39.96
CA MET A 350 -9.59 0.32 41.18
C MET A 350 -10.86 -0.14 41.91
N LYS A 351 -12.07 0.21 41.45
CA LYS A 351 -13.31 -0.28 42.05
C LYS A 351 -13.51 -1.77 41.78
N THR A 352 -14.00 -2.47 42.80
CA THR A 352 -14.34 -3.90 42.74
C THR A 352 -15.79 -4.16 42.32
N GLN A 353 -16.61 -3.11 42.24
CA GLN A 353 -17.99 -3.19 41.75
C GLN A 353 -18.01 -3.05 40.22
N PRO A 354 -18.92 -3.74 39.51
CA PRO A 354 -19.09 -3.54 38.06
C PRO A 354 -19.54 -2.11 37.74
N PHE A 355 -19.43 -1.72 36.47
CA PHE A 355 -20.04 -0.51 35.94
C PHE A 355 -21.56 -0.64 35.92
N ASP A 356 -22.26 0.47 36.14
CA ASP A 356 -23.71 0.51 36.01
C ASP A 356 -24.09 0.55 34.52
N CYS A 357 -25.27 0.03 34.15
CA CYS A 357 -25.72 0.04 32.75
C CYS A 357 -25.73 1.45 32.12
N GLU A 358 -26.01 2.47 32.94
CA GLU A 358 -25.98 3.89 32.53
C GLU A 358 -24.58 4.39 32.17
N ASP A 359 -23.52 3.78 32.70
CA ASP A 359 -22.13 4.16 32.40
C ASP A 359 -21.75 3.87 30.93
N PHE A 360 -22.49 2.98 30.26
CA PHE A 360 -22.27 2.61 28.86
C PHE A 360 -22.97 3.55 27.87
N LYS A 361 -23.75 4.53 28.34
CA LYS A 361 -24.41 5.49 27.45
C LYS A 361 -23.39 6.40 26.78
N SER A 362 -23.42 6.41 25.45
CA SER A 362 -22.54 7.22 24.63
C SER A 362 -23.21 8.52 24.20
N GLN A 363 -22.77 9.65 24.76
CA GLN A 363 -23.22 10.98 24.33
C GLN A 363 -22.85 11.26 22.87
N LEU A 364 -21.67 10.79 22.44
CA LEU A 364 -21.17 10.91 21.07
C LEU A 364 -22.01 10.15 20.03
N LYS A 365 -22.66 9.04 20.42
CA LYS A 365 -23.54 8.25 19.55
C LYS A 365 -25.02 8.54 19.80
N GLY A 366 -25.35 9.79 20.16
CA GLY A 366 -26.74 10.22 20.34
C GLY A 366 -27.47 9.53 21.50
N GLY A 367 -26.75 9.15 22.55
CA GLY A 367 -27.31 8.44 23.71
C GLY A 367 -27.43 6.93 23.54
N TYR A 368 -26.84 6.36 22.49
CA TYR A 368 -26.77 4.91 22.30
C TYR A 368 -26.14 4.23 23.52
N SER A 369 -26.77 3.15 23.99
CA SER A 369 -26.28 2.29 25.05
C SER A 369 -26.18 0.87 24.53
N ILE A 370 -25.44 0.04 25.25
CA ILE A 370 -25.42 -1.41 25.03
C ILE A 370 -26.80 -2.03 25.27
N THR A 371 -27.03 -3.19 24.67
CA THR A 371 -28.25 -3.97 24.87
C THR A 371 -28.27 -4.62 26.27
N LYS A 372 -29.45 -5.07 26.71
CA LYS A 372 -29.58 -5.79 27.98
C LYS A 372 -28.74 -7.07 27.99
N ASP A 373 -28.76 -7.83 26.90
CA ASP A 373 -28.02 -9.09 26.80
C ASP A 373 -26.50 -8.83 26.86
N GLU A 374 -26.00 -7.77 26.22
CA GLU A 374 -24.60 -7.34 26.32
C GLU A 374 -24.22 -6.93 27.75
N TYR A 375 -25.11 -6.24 28.47
CA TYR A 375 -24.86 -5.87 29.87
C TYR A 375 -24.89 -7.07 30.81
N ASP A 376 -25.83 -8.00 30.61
CA ASP A 376 -25.92 -9.23 31.38
C ASP A 376 -24.67 -10.11 31.17
N GLN A 377 -24.16 -10.17 29.93
CA GLN A 377 -22.89 -10.83 29.60
C GLN A 377 -21.70 -10.15 30.30
N TYR A 378 -21.60 -8.82 30.21
CA TYR A 378 -20.59 -8.04 30.94
C TYR A 378 -20.57 -8.35 32.44
N LEU A 379 -21.74 -8.47 33.08
CA LEU A 379 -21.84 -8.82 34.50
C LEU A 379 -21.40 -10.27 34.81
N ILE A 380 -21.54 -11.19 33.85
CA ILE A 380 -21.03 -12.56 33.98
C ILE A 380 -19.51 -12.53 33.91
N ASP A 381 -18.94 -11.86 32.92
CA ASP A 381 -17.50 -11.81 32.69
C ASP A 381 -16.79 -11.08 33.83
N PHE A 382 -17.35 -9.93 34.26
CA PHE A 382 -16.79 -9.12 35.35
C PHE A 382 -16.59 -9.91 36.66
N LYS A 383 -17.42 -10.92 36.94
CA LYS A 383 -17.29 -11.76 38.16
C LYS A 383 -15.97 -12.52 38.23
N THR A 384 -15.30 -12.72 37.10
CA THR A 384 -14.00 -13.41 37.05
C THR A 384 -12.83 -12.48 37.39
N PHE A 385 -13.08 -11.16 37.50
CA PHE A 385 -12.06 -10.15 37.75
C PHE A 385 -12.24 -9.48 39.12
N ILE A 386 -11.12 -9.08 39.72
CA ILE A 386 -11.11 -8.47 41.06
C ILE A 386 -11.59 -7.01 41.00
N ASN A 387 -11.25 -6.30 39.93
CA ASN A 387 -11.54 -4.87 39.75
C ASN A 387 -11.71 -4.53 38.26
N ARG A 388 -12.10 -3.28 37.99
CA ARG A 388 -12.32 -2.78 36.63
C ARG A 388 -11.04 -2.66 35.80
N LEU A 389 -9.86 -2.55 36.43
CA LEU A 389 -8.57 -2.54 35.72
C LEU A 389 -8.24 -3.91 35.11
N GLU A 390 -8.43 -4.99 35.86
CA GLU A 390 -8.23 -6.37 35.35
C GLU A 390 -9.22 -6.68 34.24
N TYR A 391 -10.47 -6.21 34.38
CA TYR A 391 -11.44 -6.29 33.29
C TYR A 391 -11.02 -5.49 32.05
N LEU A 392 -10.49 -4.26 32.22
CA LEU A 392 -9.97 -3.46 31.10
C LEU A 392 -8.82 -4.18 30.40
N LYS A 393 -7.89 -4.78 31.15
CA LYS A 393 -6.79 -5.56 30.59
C LYS A 393 -7.29 -6.71 29.73
N TYR A 394 -8.22 -7.50 30.28
CA TYR A 394 -8.87 -8.59 29.53
C TYR A 394 -9.57 -8.07 28.27
N TYR A 395 -10.37 -7.02 28.41
CA TYR A 395 -11.12 -6.40 27.32
C TYR A 395 -10.21 -5.98 26.15
N LYS A 396 -9.11 -5.28 26.44
CA LYS A 396 -8.18 -4.78 25.42
C LYS A 396 -7.40 -5.91 24.75
N ILE A 397 -6.98 -6.93 25.52
CA ILE A 397 -6.32 -8.11 24.96
C ILE A 397 -7.29 -8.89 24.06
N ASN A 398 -8.54 -9.05 24.48
CA ASN A 398 -9.57 -9.70 23.65
C ASN A 398 -9.75 -8.96 22.32
N ASP A 399 -9.84 -7.63 22.36
CA ASP A 399 -9.95 -6.81 21.14
C ASP A 399 -8.78 -7.00 20.16
N THR A 400 -7.54 -7.18 20.67
CA THR A 400 -6.39 -7.44 19.81
C THR A 400 -6.33 -8.87 19.30
N GLU A 401 -6.74 -9.83 20.13
CA GLU A 401 -6.68 -11.27 19.83
C GLU A 401 -7.73 -11.68 18.79
N ILE A 402 -8.98 -11.20 18.90
CA ILE A 402 -10.07 -11.54 17.97
C ILE A 402 -9.82 -11.04 16.53
N MET A 403 -8.93 -10.05 16.35
CA MET A 403 -8.49 -9.62 15.03
C MET A 403 -7.65 -10.69 14.32
N VAL A 404 -6.88 -11.49 15.07
CA VAL A 404 -5.88 -12.41 14.53
C VAL A 404 -6.53 -13.45 13.63
N LYS A 405 -7.63 -14.07 14.08
CA LYS A 405 -8.27 -15.14 13.30
C LYS A 405 -8.81 -14.64 11.97
N SER A 406 -9.44 -13.47 11.96
CA SER A 406 -9.94 -12.83 10.75
C SER A 406 -8.82 -12.52 9.74
N ILE A 407 -7.68 -12.01 10.23
CA ILE A 407 -6.51 -11.71 9.38
C ILE A 407 -5.88 -13.01 8.86
N MET A 408 -5.76 -14.04 9.68
CA MET A 408 -5.23 -15.35 9.26
C MET A 408 -6.10 -15.99 8.18
N ASN A 409 -7.42 -15.98 8.35
CA ASN A 409 -8.33 -16.52 7.35
C ASN A 409 -8.23 -15.74 6.02
N LEU A 410 -8.00 -14.42 6.08
CA LEU A 410 -7.74 -13.61 4.89
C LEU A 410 -6.43 -14.00 4.21
N ILE A 411 -5.35 -14.18 4.98
CA ILE A 411 -4.04 -14.65 4.47
C ILE A 411 -4.19 -16.02 3.79
N ASP A 412 -4.87 -16.97 4.43
CA ASP A 412 -5.11 -18.32 3.89
C ASP A 412 -5.90 -18.30 2.58
N THR A 413 -6.85 -17.35 2.45
CA THR A 413 -7.65 -17.19 1.23
C THR A 413 -6.79 -16.70 0.07
N PHE A 414 -5.92 -15.72 0.30
CA PHE A 414 -5.10 -15.10 -0.75
C PHE A 414 -3.81 -15.87 -1.06
N GLU A 415 -3.26 -16.62 -0.11
CA GLU A 415 -2.07 -17.46 -0.33
C GLU A 415 -2.30 -18.51 -1.42
N GLN A 416 -3.53 -19.05 -1.53
CA GLN A 416 -3.92 -19.98 -2.61
C GLN A 416 -3.61 -19.41 -4.00
N PHE A 417 -3.69 -18.08 -4.13
CA PHE A 417 -3.46 -17.31 -5.36
C PHE A 417 -2.02 -16.75 -5.47
N ASN A 418 -1.08 -17.22 -4.66
CA ASN A 418 0.30 -16.71 -4.56
C ASN A 418 0.37 -15.22 -4.15
N ASN A 419 -0.60 -14.76 -3.36
CA ASN A 419 -0.69 -13.37 -2.95
C ASN A 419 -0.42 -13.24 -1.44
N ASP A 420 0.57 -12.42 -1.10
CA ASP A 420 0.90 -12.07 0.28
C ASP A 420 0.09 -10.84 0.72
N VAL A 421 -0.96 -11.06 1.49
CA VAL A 421 -1.85 -9.99 2.00
C VAL A 421 -1.06 -8.97 2.82
N LEU A 422 -0.11 -9.43 3.62
CA LEU A 422 0.68 -8.58 4.51
C LEU A 422 1.81 -7.85 3.77
N HIS A 423 1.97 -8.02 2.47
CA HIS A 423 2.74 -7.10 1.64
C HIS A 423 1.94 -5.83 1.32
N TYR A 424 0.61 -5.94 1.17
CA TYR A 424 -0.24 -4.84 0.69
C TYR A 424 -0.92 -4.07 1.84
N ILE A 425 -1.24 -2.79 1.60
CA ILE A 425 -1.89 -1.92 2.61
C ILE A 425 -3.42 -2.00 2.60
N SER A 426 -4.02 -2.65 1.60
CA SER A 426 -5.47 -2.72 1.44
C SER A 426 -5.93 -3.95 0.66
N ILE A 427 -7.20 -4.33 0.85
CA ILE A 427 -7.86 -5.40 0.09
C ILE A 427 -7.95 -5.08 -1.40
N ALA A 428 -8.11 -3.80 -1.77
CA ALA A 428 -8.13 -3.37 -3.16
C ALA A 428 -6.78 -3.60 -3.84
N SER A 429 -5.67 -3.35 -3.12
CA SER A 429 -4.33 -3.67 -3.59
C SER A 429 -4.13 -5.18 -3.74
N CYS A 430 -4.65 -5.98 -2.80
CA CYS A 430 -4.63 -7.45 -2.91
C CYS A 430 -5.42 -7.92 -4.14
N ALA A 431 -6.65 -7.44 -4.35
CA ALA A 431 -7.47 -7.79 -5.51
C ALA A 431 -6.82 -7.39 -6.83
N TYR A 432 -6.21 -6.20 -6.89
CA TYR A 432 -5.45 -5.76 -8.05
C TYR A 432 -4.26 -6.69 -8.34
N ALA A 433 -3.51 -7.08 -7.31
CA ALA A 433 -2.42 -8.03 -7.45
C ALA A 433 -2.92 -9.39 -7.92
N THR A 434 -3.99 -9.91 -7.32
CA THR A 434 -4.62 -11.19 -7.71
C THR A 434 -5.02 -11.22 -9.19
N LYS A 435 -5.56 -10.11 -9.72
CA LYS A 435 -5.86 -9.97 -11.16
C LYS A 435 -4.62 -10.13 -12.05
N HIS A 436 -3.46 -9.69 -11.59
CA HIS A 436 -2.20 -9.89 -12.30
C HIS A 436 -1.66 -11.30 -12.12
N TYR A 437 -1.73 -11.86 -10.92
CA TYR A 437 -1.34 -13.26 -10.72
C TYR A 437 -2.17 -14.22 -11.58
N SER A 438 -3.44 -13.92 -11.85
CA SER A 438 -4.28 -14.79 -12.69
C SER A 438 -3.86 -14.86 -14.15
N THR A 439 -3.17 -13.85 -14.69
CA THR A 439 -2.64 -13.92 -16.06
C THR A 439 -1.42 -14.85 -16.17
N TYR A 440 -0.64 -14.99 -15.09
CA TYR A 440 0.53 -15.86 -15.03
C TYR A 440 0.24 -17.26 -14.50
N PHE A 441 -0.75 -17.41 -13.63
CA PHE A 441 -1.09 -18.64 -12.94
C PHE A 441 -2.53 -19.07 -13.21
N THR A 442 -2.97 -19.06 -14.47
CA THR A 442 -4.35 -19.37 -14.88
C THR A 442 -4.91 -20.67 -14.27
N SER A 443 -4.06 -21.69 -14.09
CA SER A 443 -4.44 -22.97 -13.45
C SER A 443 -4.92 -22.83 -11.99
N LYS A 444 -4.47 -21.80 -11.26
CA LYS A 444 -4.92 -21.52 -9.89
C LYS A 444 -6.27 -20.79 -9.81
N PHE A 445 -6.74 -20.24 -10.92
CA PHE A 445 -7.96 -19.43 -11.00
C PHE A 445 -9.09 -20.09 -11.78
N ASN A 446 -8.81 -21.23 -12.41
CA ASN A 446 -9.82 -22.03 -13.11
C ASN A 446 -10.59 -22.93 -12.13
N LEU A 447 -11.62 -22.39 -11.49
CA LEU A 447 -12.70 -23.20 -10.92
C LEU A 447 -13.51 -23.79 -12.10
N GLU A 448 -13.58 -25.12 -12.19
CA GLU A 448 -14.31 -25.83 -13.27
C GLU A 448 -15.80 -25.43 -13.38
N SER A 449 -16.35 -24.71 -12.39
CA SER A 449 -17.75 -24.30 -12.29
C SER A 449 -18.11 -22.93 -12.88
N GLU A 450 -17.16 -22.07 -13.27
CA GLU A 450 -17.46 -20.69 -13.72
C GLU A 450 -16.98 -20.38 -15.15
N LYS A 451 -17.14 -21.35 -16.06
CA LYS A 451 -16.75 -21.20 -17.47
C LYS A 451 -17.55 -20.18 -18.29
N GLN A 452 -18.55 -19.51 -17.73
CA GLN A 452 -19.37 -18.56 -18.47
C GLN A 452 -19.72 -17.37 -17.58
N THR A 453 -19.73 -16.17 -18.19
CA THR A 453 -20.39 -14.93 -17.75
C THR A 453 -19.54 -13.78 -17.16
N TYR A 454 -18.24 -13.63 -17.48
CA TYR A 454 -17.52 -12.37 -17.11
C TYR A 454 -16.91 -11.56 -18.25
N TYR A 455 -16.85 -12.11 -19.47
CA TYR A 455 -16.47 -11.33 -20.66
C TYR A 455 -17.23 -11.88 -21.87
N SER A 456 -18.29 -11.21 -22.30
CA SER A 456 -18.98 -11.58 -23.55
C SER A 456 -18.13 -11.31 -24.80
N ASP A 457 -17.10 -10.48 -24.64
CA ASP A 457 -16.33 -9.91 -25.75
C ASP A 457 -14.86 -10.39 -25.75
N PHE A 458 -14.45 -11.15 -24.72
CA PHE A 458 -13.10 -11.70 -24.58
C PHE A 458 -13.17 -13.22 -24.44
N ASP A 459 -12.76 -13.92 -25.51
CA ASP A 459 -12.69 -15.38 -25.56
C ASP A 459 -11.33 -15.84 -25.03
N ILE A 460 -11.29 -16.40 -23.83
CA ILE A 460 -10.07 -16.91 -23.20
C ILE A 460 -9.34 -18.00 -24.03
N ASN A 461 -10.04 -18.63 -24.98
CA ASN A 461 -9.47 -19.63 -25.88
C ASN A 461 -9.09 -19.04 -27.25
N ALA A 462 -9.36 -17.76 -27.50
CA ALA A 462 -8.94 -17.11 -28.72
C ALA A 462 -7.42 -16.89 -28.72
N ASP A 463 -6.84 -17.08 -29.91
CA ASP A 463 -5.44 -16.84 -30.14
C ASP A 463 -5.17 -15.33 -30.24
N TYR A 464 -4.85 -14.72 -29.09
CA TYR A 464 -4.42 -13.32 -28.99
C TYR A 464 -2.92 -13.13 -29.22
N SER A 465 -2.26 -14.09 -29.87
CA SER A 465 -0.85 -13.95 -30.19
C SER A 465 -0.59 -12.66 -30.97
N ASN A 466 0.51 -12.00 -30.62
CA ASN A 466 0.93 -10.78 -31.29
C ASN A 466 1.13 -11.12 -32.78
N PRO A 467 0.44 -10.45 -33.73
CA PRO A 467 0.50 -10.78 -35.16
C PRO A 467 1.92 -10.60 -35.74
N ASN A 468 2.85 -10.01 -34.97
CA ASN A 468 4.25 -10.01 -35.26
C ASN A 468 4.92 -11.31 -34.73
N PRO A 469 5.26 -12.29 -35.59
CA PRO A 469 5.93 -13.54 -35.19
C PRO A 469 7.36 -13.35 -34.66
N LYS A 470 7.88 -12.11 -34.67
CA LYS A 470 9.17 -11.74 -34.07
C LYS A 470 9.03 -11.05 -32.71
N ALA A 471 7.80 -10.74 -32.27
CA ALA A 471 7.58 -10.14 -30.96
C ALA A 471 7.93 -11.17 -29.88
N LYS A 472 9.00 -10.91 -29.13
CA LYS A 472 9.36 -11.74 -27.98
C LYS A 472 8.42 -11.38 -26.82
N PRO A 473 7.69 -12.33 -26.23
CA PRO A 473 6.97 -12.07 -25.00
C PRO A 473 7.98 -11.70 -23.91
N PHE A 474 7.59 -10.80 -23.00
CA PHE A 474 8.39 -10.55 -21.81
C PHE A 474 8.34 -11.77 -20.90
N GLU A 475 9.50 -12.29 -20.55
CA GLU A 475 9.66 -13.34 -19.57
C GLU A 475 10.50 -12.81 -18.40
N LEU A 476 9.95 -12.92 -17.18
CA LEU A 476 10.70 -12.61 -15.97
C LEU A 476 11.72 -13.72 -15.74
N THR A 477 12.97 -13.48 -16.12
CA THR A 477 14.07 -14.44 -15.97
C THR A 477 15.07 -14.02 -14.90
N ALA A 478 15.83 -14.97 -14.38
CA ALA A 478 16.96 -14.70 -13.49
C ALA A 478 17.96 -13.69 -14.10
N GLY A 479 18.19 -13.75 -15.43
CA GLY A 479 19.05 -12.81 -16.15
C GLY A 479 18.50 -11.39 -16.14
N TYR A 480 17.20 -11.23 -16.41
CA TYR A 480 16.52 -9.93 -16.31
C TYR A 480 16.64 -9.35 -14.90
N ARG A 481 16.33 -10.13 -13.86
CA ARG A 481 16.41 -9.68 -12.47
C ARG A 481 17.83 -9.24 -12.10
N LYS A 482 18.85 -10.03 -12.45
CA LYS A 482 20.27 -9.69 -12.21
C LYS A 482 20.64 -8.35 -12.85
N ASN A 483 20.20 -8.13 -14.10
CA ASN A 483 20.45 -6.87 -14.80
C ASN A 483 19.73 -5.69 -14.13
N LYS A 484 18.46 -5.85 -13.73
CA LYS A 484 17.69 -4.85 -12.96
C LYS A 484 18.43 -4.48 -11.67
N CYS A 485 18.86 -5.45 -10.86
CA CYS A 485 19.63 -5.21 -9.64
C CYS A 485 20.96 -4.49 -9.90
N ASN A 486 21.67 -4.86 -10.98
CA ASN A 486 22.93 -4.20 -11.35
C ASN A 486 22.72 -2.73 -11.76
N HIS A 487 21.64 -2.43 -12.49
CA HIS A 487 21.31 -1.05 -12.85
C HIS A 487 21.01 -0.18 -11.63
N TYR A 488 20.23 -0.68 -10.65
CA TYR A 488 20.01 0.06 -9.40
C TYR A 488 21.30 0.31 -8.63
N LYS A 489 22.18 -0.70 -8.51
CA LYS A 489 23.50 -0.51 -7.88
C LYS A 489 24.35 0.54 -8.58
N GLN A 490 24.32 0.58 -9.92
CA GLN A 490 25.02 1.59 -10.70
C GLN A 490 24.40 2.98 -10.53
N GLN A 491 23.08 3.07 -10.40
CA GLN A 491 22.37 4.32 -10.13
C GLN A 491 22.76 4.86 -8.74
N ASP A 492 22.74 4.01 -7.72
CA ASP A 492 23.14 4.37 -6.36
C ASP A 492 24.61 4.83 -6.32
N TYR A 493 25.49 4.13 -7.04
CA TYR A 493 26.90 4.54 -7.18
C TYR A 493 27.06 5.91 -7.85
N LYS A 494 26.24 6.23 -8.85
CA LYS A 494 26.26 7.53 -9.53
C LYS A 494 25.61 8.66 -8.72
N ALA A 495 24.69 8.31 -7.82
CA ALA A 495 24.03 9.25 -6.91
C ALA A 495 24.86 9.54 -5.65
N GLY A 496 25.96 8.80 -5.45
CA GLY A 496 26.93 8.97 -4.36
C GLY A 496 27.86 10.16 -4.53
#